data_AF-A0A364Y6Y1-F1
#
_entry.id   AF-A0A364Y6Y1-F1
#
_cell.length_a   1.000
_cell.length_b   1.000
_cell.length_c   1.000
_cell.angle_alpha   90.00
_cell.angle_beta   90.00
_cell.angle_gamma   90.00
#
_symmetry.space_group_name_H-M   'P 1'
#
loop_
_entity.id
_entity.type
_entity.pdbx_description
1 polymer ?
#
loop_
_entity_poly.entity_id
_entity_poly.type
_entity_poly.pdbx_seq_one_letter_code
_entity_poly.pdbx_strand_id
1 'polypeptide(L)' 'MNIKNPEQLWSMQKAKLKLIFPHLVDSDFQYDYGKKDVMLELLQAKLGKSREDINLLLFGL' A
#
# COMPACT_ATOMS: atom_id res chain seq x y z
N MET A 1 -7.12 20.66 -10.67
CA MET A 1 -7.20 19.35 -11.37
C MET A 1 -7.30 18.25 -10.32
N ASN A 2 -8.31 17.39 -10.50
CA ASN A 2 -8.68 16.12 -9.83
C ASN A 2 -8.38 15.95 -8.33
N ILE A 3 -9.42 16.17 -7.51
CA ILE A 3 -9.51 15.59 -6.16
C ILE A 3 -9.41 14.07 -6.34
N LYS A 4 -8.27 13.47 -5.99
CA LYS A 4 -8.17 12.01 -5.90
C LYS A 4 -8.95 11.60 -4.67
N ASN A 5 -10.12 11.00 -4.86
CA ASN A 5 -10.82 10.36 -3.76
C ASN A 5 -9.92 9.25 -3.17
N PRO A 6 -10.14 8.85 -1.90
CA PRO A 6 -9.26 7.91 -1.20
C PRO A 6 -9.02 6.59 -1.95
N GLU A 7 -10.01 6.14 -2.72
CA GLU A 7 -9.96 4.91 -3.51
C GLU A 7 -9.05 5.02 -4.74
N GLN A 8 -9.09 6.15 -5.45
CA GLN A 8 -8.19 6.44 -6.57
C GLN A 8 -6.75 6.58 -6.10
N LEU A 9 -6.53 7.27 -4.98
CA LEU A 9 -5.21 7.39 -4.37
C LEU A 9 -4.66 6.01 -3.99
N TRP A 10 -5.47 5.20 -3.30
CA TRP A 10 -5.08 3.85 -2.91
C TRP A 10 -4.75 2.96 -4.12
N SER A 11 -5.54 3.05 -5.19
CA SER A 11 -5.29 2.28 -6.41
C SER A 11 -3.96 2.65 -7.06
N MET A 12 -3.60 3.94 -7.09
CA MET A 12 -2.31 4.39 -7.59
C MET A 12 -1.15 3.91 -6.70
N GLN A 13 -1.31 3.98 -5.37
CA GLN A 13 -0.30 3.53 -4.41
C GLN A 13 -0.04 2.02 -4.53
N LYS A 14 -1.09 1.21 -4.66
CA LYS A 14 -0.99 -0.23 -4.93
C LYS A 14 -0.23 -0.51 -6.23
N ALA A 15 -0.56 0.19 -7.30
CA ALA A 15 0.12 0.03 -8.59
C ALA A 15 1.63 0.33 -8.47
N LYS A 16 2.00 1.41 -7.77
CA LYS A 16 3.41 1.75 -7.50
C LYS A 16 4.12 0.66 -6.70
N LEU A 17 3.49 0.12 -5.66
CA LEU A 17 4.06 -0.96 -4.86
C LEU A 17 4.29 -2.23 -5.69
N LYS A 18 3.35 -2.62 -6.56
CA LYS A 18 3.52 -3.78 -7.44
C LYS A 18 4.62 -3.60 -8.49
N LEU A 19 4.86 -2.36 -8.94
CA LEU A 19 5.98 -2.05 -9.84
C LEU A 19 7.34 -2.21 -9.14
N ILE A 20 7.44 -1.79 -7.87
CA ILE A 20 8.69 -1.89 -7.09
C ILE A 20 8.90 -3.32 -6.59
N PHE A 21 7.82 -3.99 -6.20
CA PHE A 21 7.83 -5.33 -5.59
C PHE A 21 6.95 -6.28 -6.43
N PRO A 22 7.51 -6.88 -7.50
CA PRO A 22 6.75 -7.72 -8.42
C PRO A 22 6.21 -9.02 -7.80
N HIS A 23 6.64 -9.37 -6.58
CA HIS A 23 6.11 -10.49 -5.81
C HIS A 23 4.84 -10.12 -5.00
N LEU A 24 4.43 -8.85 -4.99
CA LEU A 24 3.16 -8.43 -4.43
C LEU A 24 2.02 -8.73 -5.41
N VAL A 25 0.98 -9.35 -4.88
CA VAL A 25 -0.23 -9.73 -5.62
C VAL A 25 -1.44 -8.99 -5.08
N ASP A 26 -2.57 -9.03 -5.79
CA ASP A 26 -3.78 -8.31 -5.37
C ASP A 26 -4.26 -8.67 -3.96
N SER A 27 -4.12 -9.94 -3.55
CA SER A 27 -4.50 -10.40 -2.22
C SER A 27 -3.69 -9.76 -1.08
N ASP A 28 -2.46 -9.30 -1.34
CA ASP A 28 -1.66 -8.57 -0.34
C ASP A 28 -2.26 -7.19 0.01
N PHE A 29 -3.17 -6.69 -0.83
CA PHE A 29 -3.83 -5.40 -0.65
C PHE A 29 -5.32 -5.52 -0.33
N GLN A 30 -5.83 -6.74 -0.14
CA GLN A 30 -7.21 -6.99 0.27
C GLN A 30 -7.33 -6.89 1.78
N TYR A 31 -8.33 -6.14 2.25
CA TYR A 31 -8.64 -5.99 3.66
C TYR A 31 -10.13 -5.64 3.83
N ASP A 32 -10.71 -6.08 4.94
CA ASP A 32 -12.05 -5.64 5.34
C ASP A 32 -12.04 -4.17 5.74
N TYR A 33 -13.21 -3.53 5.68
CA TYR A 33 -13.38 -2.18 6.19
C TYR A 33 -12.88 -2.06 7.64
N GLY A 34 -12.05 -1.05 7.91
CA GLY A 34 -11.42 -0.84 9.22
C GLY A 34 -10.15 -1.66 9.48
N LYS A 35 -9.79 -2.65 8.64
CA LYS A 35 -8.60 -3.48 8.80
C LYS A 35 -7.40 -3.04 7.95
N LYS A 36 -7.38 -1.78 7.52
CA LYS A 36 -6.29 -1.24 6.70
C LYS A 36 -4.95 -1.29 7.42
N ASP A 37 -4.91 -0.96 8.71
CA ASP A 37 -3.68 -1.03 9.52
C ASP A 37 -3.10 -2.45 9.58
N VAL A 38 -3.95 -3.46 9.77
CA VAL A 38 -3.52 -4.86 9.78
C VAL A 38 -2.88 -5.26 8.44
N MET A 39 -3.47 -4.86 7.32
CA MET A 39 -2.88 -5.11 6.00
C MET A 39 -1.54 -4.39 5.82
N LEU A 40 -1.40 -3.17 6.36
CA LEU A 40 -0.11 -2.45 6.34
C LEU A 40 0.96 -3.15 7.21
N GLU A 41 0.59 -3.79 8.31
CA GLU A 41 1.51 -4.61 9.12
C GLU A 41 1.94 -5.87 8.37
N LEU A 42 1.03 -6.54 7.66
CA LEU A 42 1.35 -7.68 6.81
C LEU A 42 2.30 -7.28 5.66
N LEU A 43 2.10 -6.11 5.05
CA LEU A 43 3.02 -5.57 4.05
C LEU A 43 4.41 -5.28 4.62
N GLN A 44 4.49 -4.72 5.83
CA GLN A 44 5.78 -4.51 6.52
C GLN A 44 6.52 -5.83 6.72
N ALA A 45 5.83 -6.85 7.23
CA ALA A 45 6.40 -8.18 7.45
C ALA A 45 6.85 -8.84 6.14
N LYS A 46 6.01 -8.78 5.09
CA LYS A 46 6.30 -9.38 3.78
C LYS A 46 7.46 -8.72 3.06
N LEU A 47 7.56 -7.40 3.15
CA LEU A 47 8.61 -6.61 2.49
C LEU A 47 9.89 -6.47 3.33
N GLY A 48 9.85 -6.84 4.61
CA GLY A 48 10.96 -6.63 5.55
C GLY A 48 11.27 -5.14 5.74
N LYS A 49 10.24 -4.28 5.77
CA LYS A 49 10.35 -2.82 5.81
C LYS A 49 9.69 -2.24 7.05
N SER A 50 10.23 -1.13 7.54
CA SER A 50 9.62 -0.39 8.65
C SER A 50 8.31 0.27 8.21
N ARG A 51 7.48 0.67 9.18
CA ARG A 51 6.27 1.45 8.91
C ARG A 51 6.60 2.78 8.22
N GLU A 52 7.73 3.39 8.56
CA GLU A 52 8.23 4.61 7.94
C GLU A 52 8.59 4.40 6.47
N ASP A 53 9.31 3.33 6.14
CA ASP A 53 9.62 2.97 4.75
C ASP A 53 8.33 2.75 3.92
N ILE A 54 7.36 2.03 4.48
CA ILE A 54 6.07 1.79 3.81
C ILE A 54 5.34 3.11 3.57
N ASN A 55 5.31 4.00 4.56
CA ASN A 55 4.72 5.33 4.40
C ASN A 55 5.44 6.16 3.32
N LEU A 56 6.77 6.13 3.27
CA LEU A 56 7.55 6.79 2.22
C LEU A 56 7.24 6.22 0.83
N LEU A 57 7.09 4.91 0.71
CA LEU A 57 6.72 4.26 -0.55
C LEU A 57 5.32 4.68 -1.03
N LEU A 58 4.35 4.73 -0.10
CA LEU A 58 2.96 5.06 -0.35
C LEU A 58 2.74 6.56 -0.62
N PHE A 59 3.33 7.43 0.17
CA PHE A 59 3.04 8.87 0.13
C PHE A 59 4.11 9.68 -0.57
N GLY A 60 5.34 9.15 -0.75
CA GLY A 60 6.43 9.82 -1.44
C GLY A 60 6.65 11.23 -0.90
N LEU A 61 7.16 11.35 0.32
CA LEU A 61 7.61 12.64 0.85
C LEU A 61 8.77 13.17 0.01
#